data_AF-A0A0D0CY34-F1
#
_entry.id   AF-A0A0D0CY34-F1
#
_cell.length_a   1.000
_cell.length_b   1.000
_cell.length_c   1.000
_cell.angle_alpha   90.00
_cell.angle_beta   90.00
_cell.angle_gamma   90.00
#
_symmetry.space_group_name_H-M   'P 1'
#
loop_
_entity.id
_entity.type
_entity.pdbx_description
1 polymer ?
#
loop_
_entity_poly.entity_id
_entity_poly.type
_entity_poly.pdbx_seq_one_letter_code
_entity_poly.pdbx_strand_id
1 'polypeptide(L)' 'TVVEADNIAKEYGKQHSTILKLAGLSGSSTWSTSDWNCYQVWYTYKHPKDEDVDATAYCQQRKTHFDEHKDE' A
#
# COMPACT_ATOMS: atom_id res chain seq x y z
N THR A 1 -5.27 -6.26 -21.46
CA THR A 1 -5.77 -6.03 -20.08
C THR A 1 -7.15 -5.41 -20.08
N VAL A 2 -7.38 -4.20 -20.60
CA VAL A 2 -8.74 -3.57 -20.61
C VAL A 2 -9.70 -4.28 -21.58
N VAL A 3 -9.28 -4.52 -22.83
CA VAL A 3 -10.11 -5.16 -23.85
C VAL A 3 -10.54 -6.58 -23.44
N GLU A 4 -9.65 -7.31 -22.78
CA GLU A 4 -9.89 -8.68 -22.34
C GLU A 4 -10.85 -8.74 -21.16
N ALA A 5 -10.68 -7.84 -20.18
CA ALA A 5 -11.62 -7.71 -19.06
C ALA A 5 -13.01 -7.26 -19.53
N ASP A 6 -13.11 -6.40 -20.55
CA ASP A 6 -14.39 -5.99 -21.15
C ASP A 6 -15.09 -7.13 -21.88
N ASN A 7 -14.33 -7.97 -22.59
CA ASN A 7 -14.90 -9.14 -23.26
C ASN A 7 -15.47 -10.15 -22.25
N ILE A 8 -14.72 -10.45 -21.19
CA ILE A 8 -15.16 -11.33 -20.11
C ILE A 8 -16.37 -10.72 -19.37
N ALA A 9 -16.35 -9.41 -19.12
CA ALA A 9 -17.47 -8.71 -18.50
C ALA A 9 -18.77 -8.85 -19.32
N LYS A 10 -18.68 -8.71 -20.65
CA LYS A 10 -19.81 -8.90 -21.56
C LYS A 10 -20.27 -10.35 -21.61
N GLU A 11 -19.35 -11.31 -21.69
CA GLU A 11 -19.65 -12.75 -21.76
C GLU A 11 -20.43 -13.24 -20.53
N TYR A 12 -20.04 -12.77 -19.34
CA TYR A 12 -20.63 -13.21 -18.07
C TYR A 12 -21.66 -12.23 -17.50
N GLY A 13 -22.02 -11.17 -18.22
CA GLY A 13 -22.94 -10.14 -17.74
C GLY A 13 -22.48 -9.47 -16.44
N LYS A 14 -21.17 -9.30 -16.28
CA LYS A 14 -20.53 -8.68 -15.12
C LYS A 14 -20.03 -7.28 -15.45
N GLN A 15 -19.67 -6.51 -14.43
CA GLN A 15 -19.01 -5.23 -14.62
C GLN A 15 -17.51 -5.44 -14.84
N HIS A 16 -16.91 -4.63 -15.73
CA HIS A 16 -15.47 -4.60 -16.00
C HIS A 16 -14.62 -4.47 -14.71
N SER A 17 -15.05 -3.61 -13.79
CA SER A 17 -14.42 -3.44 -12.45
C SER A 17 -14.43 -4.72 -11.61
N THR A 18 -15.45 -5.57 -11.77
CA THR A 18 -15.53 -6.85 -11.07
C THR A 18 -14.51 -7.84 -11.63
N ILE A 19 -14.35 -7.88 -12.95
CA ILE A 19 -13.37 -8.74 -13.61
C ILE A 19 -11.95 -8.33 -13.24
N LEU A 20 -11.65 -7.04 -13.29
CA LEU A 20 -10.34 -6.53 -12.87
C LEU A 20 -10.05 -6.83 -11.40
N LYS A 21 -11.04 -6.73 -10.51
CA LYS A 21 -10.89 -7.04 -9.09
C LYS A 21 -10.64 -8.53 -8.85
N LEU A 22 -11.39 -9.40 -9.52
CA LEU A 22 -11.20 -10.86 -9.45
C LEU A 22 -9.85 -11.28 -10.03
N ALA A 23 -9.36 -10.59 -11.06
CA ALA A 23 -8.05 -10.80 -11.66
C ALA A 23 -6.89 -10.21 -10.83
N GLY A 24 -7.17 -9.55 -9.70
CA GLY A 24 -6.15 -8.85 -8.90
C GLY A 24 -5.57 -7.60 -9.57
N LEU A 25 -6.13 -7.17 -10.71
CA LEU A 25 -5.70 -6.00 -11.48
C LEU A 25 -6.37 -4.70 -11.00
N SER A 26 -7.47 -4.80 -10.26
CA SER A 26 -8.06 -3.69 -9.51
C SER A 26 -8.40 -4.13 -8.08
N GLY A 27 -7.38 -4.35 -7.27
CA GLY A 27 -7.50 -4.31 -5.82
C GLY A 27 -7.06 -2.93 -5.34
N SER A 28 -7.77 -2.34 -4.36
CA SER A 28 -7.16 -1.30 -3.52
C SER A 28 -5.79 -1.80 -3.12
N SER A 29 -4.73 -0.98 -3.31
CA SER A 29 -3.38 -1.26 -2.81
C SER A 29 -3.51 -2.06 -1.53
N THR A 30 -3.20 -3.36 -1.63
CA THR A 30 -3.21 -4.23 -0.46
C THR A 30 -2.41 -3.54 0.62
N TRP A 31 -2.66 -3.78 1.90
CA TRP A 31 -1.85 -3.16 2.96
C TRP A 31 -0.34 -3.28 2.67
N SER A 32 0.09 -4.36 2.02
CA SER A 32 1.44 -4.60 1.48
C SER A 32 1.97 -3.57 0.46
N THR A 33 1.11 -2.68 -0.06
CA THR A 33 1.37 -1.69 -1.11
C THR A 33 1.01 -0.28 -0.67
N SER A 34 0.63 -0.07 0.59
CA SER A 34 0.53 1.30 1.13
C SER A 34 1.94 1.84 1.31
N ASP A 35 2.23 3.01 0.74
CA ASP A 35 3.54 3.67 0.87
C ASP A 35 3.98 3.77 2.32
N TRP A 36 3.03 4.03 3.23
CA TRP A 36 3.26 4.03 4.67
C TRP A 36 3.77 2.68 5.19
N ASN A 37 3.18 1.55 4.80
CA ASN A 37 3.59 0.24 5.29
C ASN A 37 4.98 -0.16 4.76
N CYS A 38 5.27 0.10 3.48
CA CYS A 38 6.60 -0.09 2.91
C CYS A 38 7.64 0.80 3.63
N TYR A 39 7.27 2.05 3.86
CA TYR A 39 8.09 3.02 4.56
C TYR A 39 8.36 2.62 6.01
N GLN A 40 7.37 2.07 6.72
CA GLN A 40 7.55 1.61 8.10
C GLN A 40 8.64 0.54 8.20
N VAL A 41 8.62 -0.44 7.29
CA VAL A 41 9.63 -1.50 7.23
C VAL A 41 11.02 -0.91 6.96
N TRP A 42 11.14 -0.06 5.94
CA TRP A 42 12.38 0.61 5.59
C TRP A 42 12.94 1.44 6.75
N TYR A 43 12.10 2.24 7.41
CA TYR A 43 12.50 3.09 8.52
C TYR A 43 12.98 2.27 9.71
N THR A 44 12.27 1.19 10.07
CA THR A 44 12.71 0.31 11.17
C THR A 44 14.03 -0.41 10.88
N TYR A 45 14.31 -0.68 9.61
CA TYR A 45 15.58 -1.29 9.19
C TYR A 45 16.75 -0.29 9.23
N LYS A 46 16.52 0.97 8.83
CA LYS A 46 17.55 2.02 8.80
C LYS A 46 17.79 2.69 10.15
N HIS A 47 16.73 2.80 10.94
CA HIS A 47 16.69 3.45 12.25
C HIS A 47 16.10 2.47 13.27
N PRO A 48 16.80 1.39 13.64
CA PRO A 48 16.32 0.49 14.67
C PRO A 48 16.10 1.25 15.99
N LYS A 49 15.05 0.89 16.72
CA LYS A 49 14.73 1.54 17.99
C LYS A 49 15.77 1.17 19.04
N ASP A 50 16.39 2.16 19.67
CA ASP A 50 17.23 1.94 20.84
C ASP A 50 16.39 1.46 22.04
N GLU A 51 16.99 0.68 22.93
CA GLU A 51 16.29 0.12 24.11
C GLU A 51 15.74 1.21 25.03
N ASP A 52 16.45 2.33 25.16
CA ASP A 52 16.10 3.46 26.02
C ASP A 52 15.08 4.43 25.41
N VAL A 53 14.74 4.25 24.12
CA VAL A 53 13.78 5.13 23.44
C VAL A 53 12.37 4.63 23.67
N ASP A 54 11.53 5.53 24.19
CA ASP A 54 10.10 5.29 24.33
C ASP A 54 9.47 4.90 22.98
N ALA A 55 8.66 3.85 23.00
CA ALA A 55 8.06 3.31 21.78
C ALA A 55 7.11 4.30 21.11
N THR A 56 6.47 5.18 21.88
CA THR A 56 5.57 6.23 21.37
C THR A 56 6.38 7.32 20.68
N ALA A 57 7.45 7.80 21.32
CA ALA A 57 8.36 8.78 20.74
C ALA A 57 8.96 8.27 19.41
N TYR A 58 9.41 7.02 19.36
CA TYR A 58 9.93 6.39 18.15
C TYR A 58 8.87 6.30 17.03
N CYS A 59 7.63 5.94 17.38
CA CYS A 59 6.55 5.90 16.40
C CYS A 59 6.20 7.30 15.86
N GLN A 60 6.26 8.33 16.70
CA GLN A 60 6.05 9.72 16.28
C GLN A 60 7.15 10.19 15.33
N GLN A 61 8.42 9.95 15.65
CA GLN A 61 9.55 10.30 14.78
C GLN A 61 9.42 9.69 13.38
N ARG A 62 9.09 8.39 13.31
CA ARG A 62 8.84 7.70 12.04
C ARG A 62 7.71 8.33 11.24
N LYS A 63 6.62 8.70 11.91
CA LYS A 63 5.45 9.31 11.25
C LYS A 63 5.77 10.72 10.74
N THR A 64 6.43 11.54 11.56
CA THR A 64 6.89 12.88 11.16
C THR A 64 7.81 12.81 9.95
N HIS A 65 8.79 11.91 9.96
CA HIS A 65 9.71 11.76 8.82
C HIS A 65 8.98 11.28 7.55
N PHE A 66 7.98 10.40 7.66
CA PHE A 66 7.17 10.06 6.50
C PHE A 66 6.38 11.25 5.98
N ASP A 67 5.72 12.01 6.86
CA ASP A 67 4.93 13.17 6.47
C ASP A 67 5.77 14.28 5.84
N GLU A 68 7.05 14.43 6.22
CA GLU A 68 8.00 15.39 5.63
C GLU A 68 8.49 14.98 4.23
N HIS A 69 8.62 13.68 3.95
CA HIS A 69 9.27 13.17 2.73
C HIS A 69 8.32 12.44 1.76
N LYS A 70 7.05 12.27 2.10
CA LYS A 70 6.07 11.56 1.25
C LYS A 70 5.70 12.29 -0.04
N ASP A 71 5.99 13.59 -0.12
CA ASP A 71 5.61 14.48 -1.23
C ASP A 71 6.82 14.91 -2.10
N GLU A 72 8.04 14.41 -1.82
CA GLU A 72 9.27 14.65 -2.61
C GLU A 72 9.44 13.63 -3.75
#